data_AF-A0A7I7T7Q3-F1
#
_entry.id   AF-A0A7I7T7Q3-F1
#
_cell.length_a   1.000
_cell.length_b   1.000
_cell.length_c   1.000
_cell.angle_alpha   90.00
_cell.angle_beta   90.00
_cell.angle_gamma   90.00
#
_symmetry.space_group_name_H-M   'P 1'
#
loop_
_entity.id
_entity.type
_entity.pdbx_description
1 polymer ?
#
loop_
_entity_poly.entity_id
_entity_poly.type
_entity_poly.pdbx_seq_one_letter_code
_entity_poly.pdbx_strand_id
1 'polypeptide(L)'
;MPAVDTHAKGRPADQLYDWAAQRAPALGIPITALEAYAYAARVAEVENPDCHLAWTTLAGIGMVESHHGTYRDAVIAPNGDVTPPIRGVHLDGTNGNLEIIDSEQSRDGDEPVYARAMGPMQFIPETWRLYGVDANNDGVISPDNIDDAALSAAGYLCFRGKDLASPRGWMNALHAYNHSDQYARTVRDWATAYAQGHAL
;
A
#
# COMPACT_ATOMS: atom_id res chain seq x y z
N MET A 1 8.91 -16.65 -0.34
CA MET A 1 8.13 -16.32 -1.56
C MET A 1 8.90 -16.85 -2.75
N PRO A 2 8.24 -17.31 -3.83
CA PRO A 2 8.92 -17.74 -5.05
C PRO A 2 9.77 -16.62 -5.65
N ALA A 3 10.79 -16.98 -6.43
CA ALA A 3 11.47 -16.01 -7.29
C ALA A 3 10.50 -15.56 -8.40
N VAL A 4 10.48 -14.27 -8.71
CA VAL A 4 9.71 -13.69 -9.81
C VAL A 4 10.58 -12.78 -10.65
N ASP A 5 10.27 -12.72 -11.94
CA ASP A 5 10.83 -11.72 -12.86
C ASP A 5 10.13 -10.38 -12.64
N THR A 6 10.87 -9.38 -12.17
CA THR A 6 10.40 -8.01 -11.89
C THR A 6 10.30 -7.14 -13.15
N HIS A 7 10.66 -7.66 -14.31
CA HIS A 7 10.58 -6.98 -15.60
C HIS A 7 9.70 -7.72 -16.61
N ALA A 8 8.85 -8.64 -16.13
CA ALA A 8 7.92 -9.37 -16.98
C ALA A 8 6.91 -8.42 -17.67
N LYS A 9 6.45 -8.81 -18.86
CA LYS A 9 5.38 -8.08 -19.57
C LYS A 9 4.01 -8.38 -18.96
N GLY A 10 3.09 -7.42 -19.05
CA GLY A 10 1.79 -7.51 -18.38
C GLY A 10 1.96 -7.39 -16.87
N ARG A 11 0.99 -7.89 -16.09
CA ARG A 11 1.03 -7.83 -14.62
C ARG A 11 2.03 -8.84 -14.06
N PRO A 12 3.22 -8.42 -13.58
CA PRO A 12 4.26 -9.39 -13.18
C PRO A 12 3.88 -10.18 -11.92
N ALA A 13 2.98 -9.62 -11.09
CA ALA A 13 2.46 -10.24 -9.90
C ALA A 13 1.65 -11.53 -10.17
N ASP A 14 1.18 -11.77 -11.40
CA ASP A 14 0.49 -13.01 -11.79
C ASP A 14 1.36 -14.26 -11.60
N GLN A 15 2.70 -14.12 -11.62
CA GLN A 15 3.64 -15.21 -11.32
C GLN A 15 3.48 -15.77 -9.89
N LEU A 16 2.83 -15.03 -9.00
CA LEU A 16 2.63 -15.38 -7.59
C LEU A 16 1.29 -16.05 -7.32
N TYR A 17 0.46 -16.29 -8.34
CA TYR A 17 -0.90 -16.81 -8.16
C TYR A 17 -0.96 -18.09 -7.34
N ASP A 18 -0.19 -19.13 -7.69
CA ASP A 18 -0.22 -20.40 -6.96
C ASP A 18 0.23 -20.23 -5.51
N TRP A 19 1.22 -19.36 -5.26
CA TRP A 19 1.71 -19.06 -3.92
C TRP A 19 0.65 -18.31 -3.09
N ALA A 20 -0.04 -17.36 -3.70
CA ALA A 20 -1.07 -16.55 -3.08
C ALA A 20 -2.36 -17.36 -2.84
N ALA A 21 -2.84 -18.11 -3.83
CA ALA A 21 -4.05 -18.94 -3.75
C ALA A 21 -4.00 -19.97 -2.61
N GLN A 22 -2.81 -20.52 -2.32
CA GLN A 22 -2.61 -21.45 -1.20
C GLN A 22 -2.70 -20.79 0.19
N ARG A 23 -2.46 -19.47 0.29
CA ARG A 23 -2.29 -18.75 1.57
C ARG A 23 -3.44 -17.80 1.87
N ALA A 24 -3.98 -17.15 0.84
CA ALA A 24 -5.05 -16.17 0.89
C ALA A 24 -6.21 -16.59 1.81
N PRO A 25 -6.74 -17.84 1.75
CA PRO A 25 -7.85 -18.24 2.62
C PRO A 25 -7.53 -18.20 4.12
N ALA A 26 -6.33 -18.63 4.52
CA ALA A 26 -5.92 -18.64 5.93
C ALA A 26 -5.59 -17.22 6.44
N LEU A 27 -5.10 -16.38 5.53
CA LEU A 27 -4.74 -14.99 5.83
C LEU A 27 -5.94 -14.03 5.77
N GLY A 28 -7.05 -14.44 5.15
CA GLY A 28 -8.19 -13.54 4.90
C GLY A 28 -7.86 -12.39 3.94
N ILE A 29 -6.91 -12.60 3.03
CA ILE A 29 -6.44 -11.59 2.06
C ILE A 29 -6.93 -11.99 0.67
N PRO A 30 -7.52 -11.08 -0.14
CA PRO A 30 -7.80 -11.35 -1.55
C PRO A 30 -6.53 -11.79 -2.29
N ILE A 31 -6.65 -12.77 -3.19
CA ILE A 31 -5.50 -13.34 -3.93
C ILE A 31 -4.71 -12.22 -4.64
N THR A 32 -5.40 -11.35 -5.38
CA THR A 32 -4.80 -10.23 -6.12
C THR A 32 -4.06 -9.25 -5.21
N ALA A 33 -4.59 -8.95 -4.03
CA ALA A 33 -3.91 -8.10 -3.04
C ALA A 33 -2.63 -8.76 -2.50
N LEU A 34 -2.70 -10.06 -2.20
CA LEU A 34 -1.55 -10.81 -1.69
C LEU A 34 -0.44 -10.92 -2.73
N GLU A 35 -0.77 -11.13 -4.00
CA GLU A 35 0.16 -11.06 -5.12
C GLU A 35 0.84 -9.68 -5.21
N ALA A 36 0.05 -8.60 -5.14
CA ALA A 36 0.56 -7.23 -5.19
C ALA A 36 1.57 -6.93 -4.08
N TYR A 37 1.25 -7.28 -2.83
CA TYR A 37 2.16 -7.07 -1.68
C TYR A 37 3.45 -7.89 -1.78
N ALA A 38 3.33 -9.13 -2.22
CA ALA A 38 4.48 -10.01 -2.40
C ALA A 38 5.37 -9.54 -3.55
N TYR A 39 4.78 -9.16 -4.68
CA TYR A 39 5.50 -8.58 -5.81
C TYR A 39 6.23 -7.29 -5.42
N ALA A 40 5.54 -6.35 -4.75
CA ALA A 40 6.13 -5.10 -4.31
C ALA A 40 7.31 -5.31 -3.35
N ALA A 41 7.20 -6.26 -2.41
CA ALA A 41 8.32 -6.63 -1.55
C ALA A 41 9.48 -7.26 -2.33
N ARG A 42 9.20 -8.04 -3.38
CA ARG A 42 10.26 -8.58 -4.25
C ARG A 42 11.00 -7.48 -4.99
N VAL A 43 10.28 -6.53 -5.58
CA VAL A 43 10.89 -5.40 -6.29
C VAL A 43 11.75 -4.61 -5.32
N ALA A 44 11.26 -4.34 -4.10
CA ALA A 44 12.06 -3.68 -3.07
C ALA A 44 13.34 -4.45 -2.72
N GLU A 45 13.28 -5.79 -2.60
CA GLU A 45 14.46 -6.63 -2.35
C GLU A 45 15.50 -6.56 -3.48
N VAL A 46 15.05 -6.48 -4.74
CA VAL A 46 15.94 -6.42 -5.92
C VAL A 46 16.53 -5.02 -6.12
N GLU A 47 15.69 -3.99 -6.07
CA GLU A 47 16.05 -2.61 -6.38
C GLU A 47 16.66 -1.86 -5.19
N ASN A 48 16.34 -2.28 -3.96
CA ASN A 48 16.82 -1.68 -2.72
C ASN A 48 17.10 -2.76 -1.66
N PRO A 49 18.16 -3.59 -1.85
CA PRO A 49 18.42 -4.76 -1.01
C PRO A 49 18.63 -4.42 0.47
N ASP A 50 19.17 -3.23 0.78
CA ASP A 50 19.36 -2.77 2.16
C ASP A 50 18.06 -2.35 2.85
N CYS A 51 16.93 -2.33 2.13
CA CYS A 51 15.64 -1.96 2.70
C CYS A 51 15.04 -3.04 3.60
N HIS A 52 15.21 -4.31 3.24
CA HIS A 52 14.65 -5.46 3.97
C HIS A 52 13.13 -5.39 4.24
N LEU A 53 12.36 -4.76 3.35
CA LEU A 53 10.90 -4.70 3.47
C LEU A 53 10.28 -6.10 3.28
N ALA A 54 9.49 -6.54 4.26
CA ALA A 54 8.70 -7.76 4.17
C ALA A 54 7.28 -7.47 3.62
N TRP A 55 6.75 -8.36 2.78
CA TRP A 55 5.38 -8.27 2.24
C TRP A 55 4.31 -8.19 3.33
N THR A 56 4.56 -8.77 4.50
CA THR A 56 3.64 -8.72 5.65
C THR A 56 3.47 -7.32 6.21
N THR A 57 4.48 -6.45 6.08
CA THR A 57 4.35 -5.02 6.44
C THR A 57 3.37 -4.32 5.50
N LEU A 58 3.49 -4.56 4.18
CA LEU A 58 2.55 -4.03 3.19
C LEU A 58 1.12 -4.55 3.41
N ALA A 59 0.97 -5.85 3.66
CA ALA A 59 -0.33 -6.44 3.99
C ALA A 59 -0.90 -5.87 5.31
N GLY A 60 -0.06 -5.64 6.32
CA GLY A 60 -0.49 -5.01 7.57
C GLY A 60 -1.04 -3.59 7.34
N ILE A 61 -0.37 -2.79 6.50
CA ILE A 61 -0.84 -1.47 6.08
C ILE A 61 -2.17 -1.62 5.31
N GLY A 62 -2.21 -2.47 4.27
CA GLY A 62 -3.40 -2.67 3.45
C GLY A 62 -4.64 -3.08 4.25
N MET A 63 -4.46 -3.90 5.30
CA MET A 63 -5.54 -4.26 6.22
C MET A 63 -6.07 -3.04 6.96
N VAL A 64 -5.17 -2.26 7.57
CA VAL A 64 -5.54 -1.08 8.38
C VAL A 64 -6.16 0.01 7.52
N GLU A 65 -5.66 0.22 6.31
CA GLU A 65 -6.09 1.30 5.43
C GLU A 65 -7.44 1.00 4.75
N SER A 66 -7.65 -0.24 4.29
CA SER A 66 -8.78 -0.51 3.39
C SER A 66 -9.31 -1.95 3.43
N HIS A 67 -8.94 -2.75 4.43
CA HIS A 67 -9.24 -4.18 4.44
C HIS A 67 -8.77 -4.85 3.14
N HIS A 68 -7.54 -4.57 2.73
CA HIS A 68 -6.92 -5.08 1.50
C HIS A 68 -7.68 -4.70 0.22
N GLY A 69 -8.20 -3.47 0.14
CA GLY A 69 -8.93 -2.99 -1.02
C GLY A 69 -10.41 -3.40 -1.07
N THR A 70 -10.97 -3.86 0.06
CA THR A 70 -12.38 -4.34 0.13
C THR A 70 -13.31 -3.46 0.97
N TYR A 71 -12.80 -2.32 1.47
CA TYR A 71 -13.58 -1.40 2.28
C TYR A 71 -14.80 -0.82 1.52
N ARG A 72 -15.98 -0.81 2.16
CA ARG A 72 -17.26 -0.29 1.62
C ARG A 72 -17.66 -0.92 0.28
N ASP A 73 -17.70 -2.25 0.26
CA ASP A 73 -18.12 -3.06 -0.89
C ASP A 73 -17.21 -2.94 -2.12
N ALA A 74 -16.03 -2.35 -1.95
CA ALA A 74 -15.00 -2.35 -2.98
C ALA A 74 -14.57 -3.78 -3.31
N VAL A 75 -14.33 -4.03 -4.58
CA VAL A 75 -13.82 -5.30 -5.09
C VAL A 75 -12.58 -5.05 -5.93
N ILE A 76 -11.69 -6.02 -5.93
CA ILE A 76 -10.45 -6.00 -6.70
C ILE A 76 -10.68 -6.83 -7.96
N ALA A 77 -10.53 -6.22 -9.11
CA ALA A 77 -10.57 -6.90 -10.39
C ALA A 77 -9.25 -7.68 -10.62
N PRO A 78 -9.23 -8.69 -11.52
CA PRO A 78 -8.03 -9.48 -11.78
C PRO A 78 -6.80 -8.68 -12.24
N ASN A 79 -7.00 -7.49 -12.83
CA ASN A 79 -5.92 -6.58 -13.24
C ASN A 79 -5.44 -5.64 -12.12
N GLY A 80 -5.96 -5.79 -10.90
CA GLY A 80 -5.60 -4.99 -9.72
C GLY A 80 -6.52 -3.79 -9.46
N ASP A 81 -7.43 -3.44 -10.37
CA ASP A 81 -8.28 -2.27 -10.21
C ASP A 81 -9.29 -2.46 -9.07
N VAL A 82 -9.41 -1.44 -8.21
CA VAL A 82 -10.32 -1.42 -7.07
C VAL A 82 -11.53 -0.57 -7.40
N THR A 83 -12.73 -1.16 -7.35
CA THR A 83 -14.00 -0.48 -7.69
C THR A 83 -15.11 -0.80 -6.66
N PRO A 84 -15.91 0.19 -6.21
CA PRO A 84 -15.70 1.63 -6.43
C PRO A 84 -14.39 2.14 -5.80
N PRO A 85 -13.85 3.28 -6.29
CA PRO A 85 -12.65 3.87 -5.70
C PRO A 85 -12.81 4.15 -4.21
N ILE A 86 -11.78 3.80 -3.43
CA ILE A 86 -11.77 4.02 -1.98
C ILE A 86 -11.22 5.42 -1.71
N ARG A 87 -12.01 6.25 -1.02
CA ARG A 87 -11.62 7.62 -0.65
C ARG A 87 -11.82 7.84 0.85
N GLY A 88 -10.75 8.30 1.51
CA GLY A 88 -10.75 8.64 2.93
C GLY A 88 -11.59 9.89 3.24
N VAL A 89 -11.60 10.30 4.51
CA VAL A 89 -12.24 11.56 4.93
C VAL A 89 -11.47 12.77 4.38
N HIS A 90 -12.11 13.95 4.41
CA HIS A 90 -11.38 15.20 4.14
C HIS A 90 -10.35 15.44 5.24
N LEU A 91 -9.13 15.78 4.83
CA LEU A 91 -8.03 16.14 5.70
C LEU A 91 -8.11 17.64 6.00
N ASP A 92 -9.07 18.03 6.82
CA ASP A 92 -9.44 19.42 7.15
C ASP A 92 -9.04 19.82 8.58
N GLY A 93 -8.21 19.01 9.25
CA GLY A 93 -7.80 19.23 10.64
C GLY A 93 -8.86 18.84 11.68
N THR A 94 -10.05 18.40 11.26
CA THR A 94 -11.11 17.98 12.18
C THR A 94 -10.92 16.53 12.63
N ASN A 95 -11.54 16.14 13.75
CA ASN A 95 -11.48 14.78 14.29
C ASN A 95 -10.05 14.25 14.52
N GLY A 96 -9.07 15.14 14.67
CA GLY A 96 -7.66 14.79 14.92
C GLY A 96 -6.88 14.34 13.68
N ASN A 97 -7.40 14.55 12.47
CA ASN A 97 -6.63 14.33 11.24
C ASN A 97 -5.73 15.54 10.92
N LEU A 98 -4.85 15.38 9.93
CA LEU A 98 -4.03 16.48 9.42
C LEU A 98 -4.90 17.43 8.57
N GLU A 99 -4.59 18.71 8.60
CA GLU A 99 -5.10 19.68 7.64
C GLU A 99 -4.17 19.71 6.42
N ILE A 100 -4.66 19.21 5.28
CA ILE A 100 -3.90 19.11 4.03
C ILE A 100 -4.76 19.65 2.88
N ILE A 101 -4.26 20.69 2.22
CA ILE A 101 -4.88 21.29 1.04
C ILE A 101 -4.45 20.51 -0.20
N ASP A 102 -5.41 20.16 -1.05
CA ASP A 102 -5.14 19.63 -2.39
C ASP A 102 -4.82 20.81 -3.32
N SER A 103 -3.53 21.02 -3.59
CA SER A 103 -3.06 22.13 -4.42
C SER A 103 -3.46 22.04 -5.89
N GLU A 104 -3.78 20.84 -6.39
CA GLU A 104 -4.18 20.65 -7.79
C GLU A 104 -5.67 20.95 -8.01
N GLN A 105 -6.49 20.74 -6.97
CA GLN A 105 -7.92 21.02 -7.00
C GLN A 105 -8.27 22.41 -6.45
N SER A 106 -7.41 22.98 -5.61
CA SER A 106 -7.58 24.33 -5.07
C SER A 106 -7.13 25.39 -6.06
N ARG A 107 -7.85 26.52 -6.12
CA ARG A 107 -7.53 27.67 -6.99
C ARG A 107 -7.38 28.94 -6.17
N ASP A 108 -6.49 29.82 -6.60
CA ASP A 108 -6.28 31.11 -5.94
C ASP A 108 -7.57 31.94 -5.91
N GLY A 109 -8.02 32.29 -4.71
CA GLY A 109 -9.22 33.11 -4.48
C GLY A 109 -10.50 32.34 -4.22
N ASP A 110 -10.49 31.01 -4.33
CA ASP A 110 -11.61 30.13 -3.94
C ASP A 110 -11.40 29.55 -2.53
N GLU A 111 -12.44 28.93 -1.96
CA GLU A 111 -12.32 28.15 -0.73
C GLU A 111 -11.40 26.93 -0.97
N PRO A 112 -10.51 26.59 -0.03
CA PRO A 112 -9.55 25.51 -0.20
C PRO A 112 -10.25 24.15 -0.30
N VAL A 113 -9.78 23.32 -1.24
CA VAL A 113 -10.20 21.92 -1.35
C VAL A 113 -9.26 21.08 -0.50
N TYR A 114 -9.80 20.42 0.52
CA TYR A 114 -9.01 19.53 1.37
C TYR A 114 -8.76 18.18 0.71
N ALA A 115 -7.53 17.68 0.84
CA ALA A 115 -7.12 16.40 0.30
C ALA A 115 -7.89 15.24 0.94
N ARG A 116 -8.00 14.14 0.19
CA ARG A 116 -8.54 12.86 0.67
C ARG A 116 -7.54 11.77 0.36
N ALA A 117 -7.34 10.84 1.28
CA ALA A 117 -6.57 9.64 1.03
C ALA A 117 -7.24 8.79 -0.08
N MET A 118 -6.43 8.18 -0.95
CA MET A 118 -6.87 7.54 -2.19
C MET A 118 -6.45 6.07 -2.25
N GLY A 119 -7.35 5.25 -2.76
CA GLY A 119 -7.05 3.87 -3.15
C GLY A 119 -6.91 2.90 -1.98
N PRO A 120 -6.54 1.63 -2.27
CA PRO A 120 -6.42 0.57 -1.28
C PRO A 120 -5.30 0.80 -0.26
N MET A 121 -4.32 1.66 -0.58
CA MET A 121 -3.23 2.01 0.35
C MET A 121 -3.35 3.44 0.91
N GLN A 122 -4.48 4.11 0.67
CA GLN A 122 -4.83 5.41 1.27
C GLN A 122 -3.74 6.49 1.13
N PHE A 123 -3.12 6.59 -0.05
CA PHE A 123 -2.16 7.66 -0.34
C PHE A 123 -2.81 9.04 -0.37
N ILE A 124 -2.15 10.03 0.23
CA ILE A 124 -2.51 11.43 -0.01
C ILE A 124 -1.96 11.90 -1.37
N PRO A 125 -2.62 12.85 -2.06
CA PRO A 125 -2.27 13.25 -3.43
C PRO A 125 -0.81 13.67 -3.62
N GLU A 126 -0.25 14.45 -2.70
CA GLU A 126 1.14 14.91 -2.81
C GLU A 126 2.14 13.75 -2.74
N THR A 127 1.93 12.78 -1.84
CA THR A 127 2.78 11.58 -1.76
C THR A 127 2.61 10.74 -3.01
N TRP A 128 1.39 10.55 -3.50
CA TRP A 128 1.15 9.81 -4.74
C TRP A 128 1.90 10.42 -5.94
N ARG A 129 1.90 11.76 -6.05
CA ARG A 129 2.63 12.46 -7.11
C ARG A 129 4.14 12.19 -7.10
N LEU A 130 4.71 11.93 -5.92
CA LEU A 130 6.15 11.72 -5.75
C LEU A 130 6.57 10.25 -5.83
N TYR A 131 5.68 9.32 -5.47
CA TYR A 131 6.01 7.89 -5.30
C TYR A 131 5.13 6.95 -6.14
N GLY A 132 4.14 7.47 -6.86
CA GLY A 132 3.28 6.73 -7.77
C GLY A 132 4.09 6.02 -8.85
N VAL A 133 3.87 4.71 -9.04
CA VAL A 133 4.50 3.90 -10.09
C VAL A 133 3.48 2.95 -10.70
N ASP A 134 3.66 2.66 -11.99
CA ASP A 134 2.90 1.64 -12.72
C ASP A 134 3.56 0.29 -12.44
N ALA A 135 2.83 -0.61 -11.79
CA ALA A 135 3.31 -1.92 -11.36
C ALA A 135 2.60 -3.08 -12.07
N ASN A 136 1.46 -2.83 -12.72
CA ASN A 136 0.76 -3.83 -13.55
C ASN A 136 1.15 -3.75 -15.05
N ASN A 137 1.98 -2.77 -15.42
CA ASN A 137 2.50 -2.48 -16.76
C ASN A 137 1.41 -2.19 -17.81
N ASP A 138 0.33 -1.52 -17.41
CA ASP A 138 -0.72 -1.09 -18.33
C ASP A 138 -0.52 0.32 -18.92
N GLY A 139 0.51 1.04 -18.45
CA GLY A 139 0.86 2.39 -18.87
C GLY A 139 0.14 3.50 -18.08
N VAL A 140 -0.62 3.16 -17.05
CA VAL A 140 -1.36 4.09 -16.20
C VAL A 140 -0.86 3.96 -14.76
N ILE A 141 -0.48 5.09 -14.16
CA ILE A 141 -0.12 5.15 -12.73
C ILE A 141 -1.39 5.49 -11.95
N SER A 142 -2.04 4.48 -11.36
CA SER A 142 -3.35 4.60 -10.74
C SER A 142 -3.30 4.35 -9.23
N PRO A 143 -3.71 5.31 -8.36
CA PRO A 143 -3.80 5.04 -6.93
C PRO A 143 -4.91 4.03 -6.62
N ASP A 144 -5.85 3.83 -7.54
CA ASP A 144 -6.96 2.88 -7.41
C ASP A 144 -6.63 1.47 -7.93
N ASN A 145 -5.39 1.24 -8.38
CA ASN A 145 -4.89 -0.09 -8.68
C ASN A 145 -4.03 -0.61 -7.52
N ILE A 146 -4.29 -1.83 -7.04
CA ILE A 146 -3.62 -2.35 -5.85
C ILE A 146 -2.15 -2.72 -6.09
N ASP A 147 -1.76 -3.07 -7.32
CA ASP A 147 -0.36 -3.35 -7.66
C ASP A 147 0.46 -2.07 -7.59
N ASP A 148 -0.03 -1.01 -8.25
CA ASP A 148 0.58 0.32 -8.24
C ASP A 148 0.69 0.85 -6.82
N ALA A 149 -0.42 0.81 -6.08
CA ALA A 149 -0.49 1.28 -4.71
C ALA A 149 0.47 0.51 -3.79
N ALA A 150 0.58 -0.82 -3.93
CA ALA A 150 1.48 -1.63 -3.14
C ALA A 150 2.96 -1.32 -3.44
N LEU A 151 3.33 -1.19 -4.72
CA LEU A 151 4.71 -0.91 -5.11
C LEU A 151 5.13 0.52 -4.75
N SER A 152 4.23 1.50 -4.93
CA SER A 152 4.44 2.86 -4.44
C SER A 152 4.64 2.90 -2.93
N ALA A 153 3.85 2.12 -2.16
CA ALA A 153 4.03 2.01 -0.71
C ALA A 153 5.38 1.40 -0.35
N ALA A 154 5.83 0.37 -1.07
CA ALA A 154 7.14 -0.22 -0.86
C ALA A 154 8.26 0.80 -1.07
N GLY A 155 8.23 1.54 -2.18
CA GLY A 155 9.21 2.59 -2.47
C GLY A 155 9.23 3.69 -1.40
N TYR A 156 8.05 4.15 -0.97
CA TYR A 156 7.92 5.16 0.08
C TYR A 156 8.48 4.68 1.43
N LEU A 157 8.09 3.48 1.86
CA LEU A 157 8.56 2.88 3.11
C LEU A 157 10.08 2.69 3.11
N CYS A 158 10.64 2.16 2.02
CA CYS A 158 12.10 2.01 1.88
C CYS A 158 12.82 3.35 1.88
N PHE A 159 12.27 4.37 1.22
CA PHE A 159 12.86 5.70 1.24
C PHE A 159 12.91 6.31 2.65
N ARG A 160 11.82 6.16 3.42
CA ARG A 160 11.67 6.78 4.76
C ARG A 160 12.34 5.98 5.86
N GLY A 161 12.22 4.66 5.83
CA GLY A 161 12.77 3.75 6.85
C GLY A 161 14.24 3.42 6.65
N LYS A 162 14.74 3.47 5.41
CA LYS A 162 16.01 2.89 5.01
C LYS A 162 15.98 1.39 5.30
N ASP A 163 16.49 0.93 6.45
CA ASP A 163 16.49 -0.48 6.83
C ASP A 163 15.29 -0.85 7.73
N LEU A 164 14.31 -1.56 7.17
CA LEU A 164 13.10 -2.02 7.84
C LEU A 164 13.28 -3.32 8.65
N ALA A 165 14.44 -3.97 8.56
CA ALA A 165 14.77 -5.03 9.52
C ALA A 165 15.16 -4.45 10.89
N SER A 166 15.57 -3.18 10.94
CA SER A 166 15.83 -2.48 12.20
C SER A 166 14.53 -1.94 12.83
N PRO A 167 14.35 -2.04 14.16
CA PRO A 167 13.17 -1.48 14.83
C PRO A 167 13.00 0.03 14.59
N ARG A 168 14.12 0.76 14.49
CA ARG A 168 14.11 2.20 14.24
C ARG A 168 13.68 2.53 12.81
N GLY A 169 14.23 1.85 11.82
CA GLY A 169 13.87 2.10 10.41
C GLY A 169 12.43 1.71 10.13
N TRP A 170 11.96 0.59 10.69
CA TRP A 170 10.56 0.18 10.59
C TRP A 170 9.60 1.20 11.22
N MET A 171 9.90 1.68 12.43
CA MET A 171 9.09 2.71 13.09
C MET A 171 9.10 4.04 12.31
N ASN A 172 10.26 4.46 11.80
CA ASN A 172 10.37 5.65 10.98
C ASN A 172 9.54 5.55 9.69
N ALA A 173 9.51 4.37 9.06
CA ALA A 173 8.72 4.13 7.86
C ALA A 173 7.21 4.25 8.17
N LEU A 174 6.73 3.63 9.25
CA LEU A 174 5.32 3.72 9.62
C LEU A 174 4.90 5.10 10.10
N HIS A 175 5.73 5.81 10.87
CA HIS A 175 5.44 7.19 11.27
C HIS A 175 5.43 8.15 10.10
N ALA A 176 6.15 7.83 9.02
CA ALA A 176 6.06 8.57 7.77
C ALA A 176 4.78 8.26 6.99
N TYR A 177 4.23 7.06 7.13
CA TYR A 177 2.95 6.66 6.54
C TYR A 177 1.78 7.30 7.30
N ASN A 178 1.79 7.18 8.63
CA ASN A 178 0.85 7.78 9.56
C ASN A 178 1.54 8.05 10.90
N HIS A 179 1.56 9.31 11.35
CA HIS A 179 2.27 9.75 12.56
C HIS A 179 1.52 9.35 13.85
N SER A 180 1.32 8.05 14.05
CA SER A 180 0.61 7.47 15.19
C SER A 180 1.27 6.18 15.66
N ASP A 181 1.72 6.18 16.92
CA ASP A 181 2.24 4.97 17.57
C ASP A 181 1.18 3.84 17.63
N GLN A 182 -0.10 4.20 17.75
CA GLN A 182 -1.19 3.23 17.76
C GLN A 182 -1.30 2.56 16.38
N TYR A 183 -1.26 3.35 15.31
CA TYR A 183 -1.24 2.84 13.95
C TYR A 183 -0.06 1.88 13.75
N ALA A 184 1.15 2.29 14.15
CA ALA A 184 2.34 1.46 13.99
C ALA A 184 2.24 0.12 14.74
N ARG A 185 1.66 0.11 15.94
CA ARG A 185 1.38 -1.12 16.69
C ARG A 185 0.36 -2.01 15.99
N THR A 186 -0.74 -1.44 15.50
CA THR A 186 -1.78 -2.22 14.79
C THR A 186 -1.22 -2.87 13.53
N VAL A 187 -0.45 -2.13 12.72
CA VAL A 187 0.22 -2.68 11.53
C VAL A 187 1.20 -3.79 11.90
N ARG A 188 1.98 -3.61 12.97
CA ARG A 188 2.92 -4.65 13.46
C ARG A 188 2.16 -5.93 13.84
N ASP A 189 1.04 -5.80 14.53
CA ASP A 189 0.28 -6.94 15.04
C ASP A 189 -0.33 -7.74 13.86
N TRP A 190 -0.90 -7.06 12.86
CA TRP A 190 -1.32 -7.69 11.60
C TRP A 190 -0.16 -8.33 10.83
N ALA A 191 0.95 -7.61 10.65
CA ALA A 191 2.12 -8.12 9.96
C ALA A 191 2.70 -9.38 10.64
N THR A 192 2.63 -9.44 11.98
CA THR A 192 3.05 -10.59 12.77
C THR A 192 2.11 -11.78 12.56
N ALA A 193 0.79 -11.56 12.61
CA ALA A 193 -0.20 -12.61 12.35
C ALA A 193 -0.02 -13.19 10.92
N TYR A 194 0.12 -12.33 9.91
CA TYR A 194 0.34 -12.78 8.54
C TYR A 194 1.65 -13.55 8.36
N ALA A 195 2.72 -13.16 9.05
CA ALA A 195 3.98 -13.92 9.06
C ALA A 195 3.82 -15.31 9.69
N GLN A 196 2.89 -15.47 10.63
CA GLN A 196 2.52 -16.74 11.27
C GLN A 196 1.50 -17.54 10.47
N GLY A 197 0.99 -17.01 9.35
CA GLY A 197 0.11 -17.72 8.44
C GLY A 197 -1.39 -17.60 8.75
N HIS A 198 -1.80 -16.61 9.56
CA HIS A 198 -3.21 -16.39 9.90
C HIS A 198 -3.58 -14.89 9.95
N ALA A 199 -4.88 -14.59 9.94
CA ALA A 199 -5.41 -13.26 10.28
C ALA A 199 -5.38 -13.01 11.81
N LEU A 200 -5.42 -11.73 12.22
CA LEU A 200 -5.50 -11.34 13.63
C LEU A 200 -6.90 -11.61 14.22
#